data_AF-A0A9Y1FNN8-F1
#
_entry.id   AF-A0A9Y1FNN8-F1
#
_cell.length_a   1.000
_cell.length_b   1.000
_cell.length_c   1.000
_cell.angle_alpha   90.00
_cell.angle_beta   90.00
_cell.angle_gamma   90.00
#
_symmetry.space_group_name_H-M   'P 1'
#
loop_
_entity.id
_entity.type
_entity.pdbx_description
1 polymer ?
#
loop_
_entity_poly.entity_id
_entity_poly.type
_entity_poly.pdbx_seq_one_letter_code
_entity_poly.pdbx_strand_id
1 'polypeptide(L)'
;MKPRSKKFYDDFANVVKQHVKKCFPNIEIRAVGSRNRGDFQRTSDFDYQFCIEGGETTKEKFYPKLIKCLEKEIAEYKGEKVRVELGGSGNVVNVFPESGGKVSLALEPCSKFQ
;
A
#
# COMPACT_ATOMS: atom_id res chain seq x y z
N MET A 1 16.49 0.53 13.71
CA MET A 1 16.58 0.02 12.31
C MET A 1 17.15 1.11 11.42
N LYS A 2 17.98 0.78 10.43
CA LYS A 2 18.37 1.75 9.38
C LYS A 2 17.29 1.73 8.30
N PRO A 3 16.69 2.87 7.94
CA PRO A 3 15.67 2.91 6.88
C PRO A 3 16.27 2.50 5.54
N ARG A 4 15.52 1.74 4.73
CA ARG A 4 15.92 1.39 3.36
C ARG A 4 15.91 2.61 2.43
N SER A 5 16.54 2.46 1.27
CA SER A 5 16.57 3.51 0.24
C SER A 5 15.18 3.77 -0.36
N LYS A 6 14.97 4.97 -0.92
CA LYS A 6 13.78 5.30 -1.71
C LYS A 6 13.47 4.25 -2.78
N LYS A 7 14.49 3.81 -3.52
CA LYS A 7 14.37 2.80 -4.58
C LYS A 7 13.78 1.48 -4.05
N PHE A 8 14.17 1.06 -2.86
CA PHE A 8 13.63 -0.16 -2.25
C PHE A 8 12.11 -0.07 -2.07
N TYR A 9 11.63 1.06 -1.54
CA TYR A 9 10.21 1.27 -1.30
C TYR A 9 9.41 1.58 -2.58
N ASP A 10 10.01 2.24 -3.57
CA ASP A 10 9.42 2.38 -4.90
C ASP A 10 9.18 1.00 -5.53
N ASP A 11 10.19 0.13 -5.48
CA ASP A 11 10.08 -1.25 -5.95
C ASP A 11 9.02 -2.02 -5.13
N PHE A 12 9.03 -1.87 -3.80
CA PHE A 12 8.09 -2.54 -2.91
C PHE A 12 6.64 -2.13 -3.20
N ALA A 13 6.39 -0.83 -3.36
CA ALA A 13 5.07 -0.30 -3.68
C ALA A 13 4.59 -0.80 -5.06
N ASN A 14 5.50 -0.96 -6.04
CA ASN A 14 5.16 -1.56 -7.33
C ASN A 14 4.78 -3.05 -7.18
N VAL A 15 5.49 -3.81 -6.34
CA VAL A 15 5.14 -5.22 -6.04
C VAL A 15 3.76 -5.29 -5.39
N VAL A 16 3.49 -4.48 -4.37
CA VAL A 16 2.16 -4.40 -3.73
C VAL A 16 1.09 -4.14 -4.79
N LYS A 17 1.28 -3.13 -5.66
CA LYS A 17 0.34 -2.81 -6.75
C LYS A 17 0.10 -4.00 -7.68
N GLN A 18 1.13 -4.76 -8.04
CA GLN A 18 0.99 -5.94 -8.91
C GLN A 18 0.16 -7.04 -8.25
N HIS A 19 0.39 -7.34 -6.97
CA HIS A 19 -0.40 -8.36 -6.26
C HIS A 19 -1.84 -7.92 -6.01
N VAL A 20 -2.09 -6.62 -5.75
CA VAL A 20 -3.47 -6.08 -5.70
C VAL A 20 -4.17 -6.33 -7.04
N LYS A 21 -3.53 -6.01 -8.17
CA LYS A 21 -4.11 -6.27 -9.50
C LYS A 21 -4.31 -7.76 -9.78
N LYS A 22 -3.45 -8.63 -9.26
CA LYS A 22 -3.61 -10.08 -9.39
C LYS A 22 -4.87 -10.58 -8.67
N CYS A 23 -5.13 -10.08 -7.47
CA CYS A 23 -6.32 -10.45 -6.71
C CYS A 23 -7.60 -9.76 -7.18
N PHE A 24 -7.47 -8.55 -7.72
CA PHE A 24 -8.58 -7.72 -8.18
C PHE A 24 -8.28 -7.17 -9.59
N PRO A 25 -8.46 -7.98 -10.65
CA PRO A 25 -8.04 -7.62 -12.01
C PRO A 25 -8.70 -6.37 -12.58
N ASN A 26 -9.93 -6.07 -12.15
CA ASN A 26 -10.72 -4.95 -12.65
C ASN A 26 -10.51 -3.65 -11.86
N ILE A 27 -9.49 -3.60 -10.99
CA ILE A 27 -9.31 -2.50 -10.07
C ILE A 27 -8.36 -1.44 -10.63
N GLU A 28 -8.73 -0.17 -10.46
CA GLU A 28 -7.87 0.96 -10.76
C GLU A 28 -7.05 1.33 -9.54
N ILE A 29 -5.77 1.66 -9.74
CA ILE A 29 -4.86 2.03 -8.65
C ILE A 29 -4.10 3.29 -9.07
N ARG A 30 -4.22 4.36 -8.29
CA ARG A 30 -3.47 5.61 -8.50
C ARG A 30 -2.61 5.96 -7.31
N ALA A 31 -1.46 6.58 -7.60
CA ALA A 31 -0.56 7.10 -6.57
C ALA A 31 -1.01 8.48 -6.11
N VAL A 32 -1.03 8.69 -4.80
CA VAL A 32 -1.48 9.94 -4.15
C VAL A 32 -0.52 10.35 -3.03
N GLY A 33 -0.64 11.57 -2.51
CA GLY A 33 0.15 12.05 -1.37
C GLY A 33 1.61 12.42 -1.67
N SER A 34 2.52 12.15 -0.72
CA SER A 34 3.97 12.50 -0.73
C SER A 34 4.70 12.08 -2.03
N ARG A 35 4.26 10.99 -2.66
CA ARG A 35 4.76 10.55 -3.97
C ARG A 35 4.45 11.54 -5.10
N ASN A 36 3.27 12.17 -5.07
CA ASN A 36 2.84 13.11 -6.10
C ASN A 36 3.33 14.54 -5.84
N ARG A 37 3.56 14.89 -4.56
CA ARG A 37 3.98 16.26 -4.15
C ARG A 37 5.49 16.49 -4.19
N GLY A 38 6.32 15.47 -4.38
CA GLY A 38 7.78 15.62 -4.34
C GLY A 38 8.37 15.92 -2.95
N ASP A 39 7.53 16.20 -1.95
CA ASP A 39 7.86 16.48 -0.54
C ASP A 39 8.21 15.21 0.26
N PHE A 40 9.10 14.39 -0.29
CA PHE A 40 9.67 13.27 0.44
C PHE A 40 10.65 13.81 1.50
N GLN A 41 10.16 14.12 2.71
CA GLN A 41 11.05 14.47 3.81
C GLN A 41 11.89 13.25 4.21
N ARG A 42 13.22 13.44 4.21
CA ARG A 42 14.25 12.43 4.51
C ARG A 42 14.21 11.87 5.94
N THR A 43 13.22 12.22 6.74
CA THR A 43 13.07 11.79 8.13
C THR A 43 12.39 10.43 8.18
N SER A 44 13.21 9.38 8.07
CA SER A 44 13.01 7.97 8.48
C SER A 44 11.81 7.16 7.96
N ASP A 45 10.69 7.76 7.59
CA ASP A 45 9.45 7.06 7.24
C ASP A 45 9.09 7.27 5.78
N PHE A 46 9.18 6.18 5.02
CA PHE A 46 8.80 6.13 3.61
C PHE A 46 7.33 5.69 3.53
N ASP A 47 6.41 6.64 3.68
CA ASP A 47 4.98 6.41 3.54
C ASP A 47 4.55 6.58 2.08
N TYR A 48 4.06 5.50 1.47
CA TYR A 48 3.43 5.51 0.15
C TYR A 48 1.94 5.40 0.32
N GLN A 49 1.17 6.16 -0.44
CA GLN A 49 -0.28 6.02 -0.45
C GLN A 49 -0.78 5.74 -1.86
N PHE A 50 -1.62 4.72 -1.99
CA PHE A 50 -2.42 4.45 -3.17
C PHE A 50 -3.90 4.56 -2.84
N CYS A 51 -4.67 5.09 -3.79
CA CYS A 51 -6.10 4.90 -3.82
C CYS A 51 -6.45 3.79 -4.82
N ILE A 52 -7.55 3.12 -4.54
CA ILE A 52 -8.08 1.99 -5.27
C ILE A 52 -9.51 2.34 -5.67
N GLU A 53 -9.84 2.25 -6.96
CA GLU A 53 -11.14 2.61 -7.54
C GLU A 53 -11.77 1.43 -8.30
N GLY A 54 -13.09 1.29 -8.19
CA GLY A 54 -13.87 0.20 -8.80
C GLY A 54 -14.07 -1.04 -7.90
N GLY A 55 -14.89 -1.99 -8.38
CA GLY A 55 -15.15 -3.27 -7.68
C GLY A 55 -16.15 -3.18 -6.53
N GLU A 56 -15.87 -3.93 -5.45
CA GLU A 56 -16.70 -3.95 -4.24
C GLU A 56 -16.59 -2.61 -3.50
N THR A 57 -17.73 -1.98 -3.24
CA THR A 57 -17.81 -0.54 -2.91
C THR A 57 -17.70 -0.21 -1.42
N THR A 58 -17.65 -1.23 -0.56
CA THR A 58 -17.64 -1.07 0.91
C THR A 58 -16.32 -1.53 1.49
N LYS A 59 -15.65 -0.64 2.26
CA LYS A 59 -14.35 -0.91 2.90
C LYS A 59 -14.41 -2.15 3.80
N GLU A 60 -15.53 -2.34 4.48
CA GLU A 60 -15.79 -3.43 5.43
C GLU A 60 -15.75 -4.81 4.77
N LYS A 61 -16.15 -4.91 3.49
CA LYS A 61 -16.09 -6.15 2.73
C LYS A 61 -14.81 -6.29 1.93
N PHE A 62 -14.31 -5.18 1.40
CA PHE A 62 -13.15 -5.18 0.52
C PHE A 62 -11.84 -5.34 1.30
N TYR A 63 -11.63 -4.61 2.40
CA TYR A 63 -10.37 -4.64 3.14
C TYR A 63 -10.03 -6.01 3.72
N PRO A 64 -10.95 -6.78 4.32
CA PRO A 64 -10.62 -8.14 4.77
C PRO A 64 -10.15 -9.05 3.62
N LYS A 65 -10.77 -8.93 2.43
CA LYS A 65 -10.36 -9.69 1.24
C LYS A 65 -9.00 -9.24 0.72
N LEU A 66 -8.76 -7.93 0.71
CA LEU A 66 -7.49 -7.33 0.30
C LEU A 66 -6.35 -7.76 1.24
N ILE A 67 -6.56 -7.67 2.55
CA ILE A 67 -5.58 -8.09 3.57
C ILE A 67 -5.25 -9.57 3.38
N LYS A 68 -6.27 -10.44 3.36
CA LYS A 68 -6.07 -11.89 3.18
C LYS A 68 -5.35 -12.22 1.87
N CYS A 69 -5.64 -11.50 0.80
CA CYS A 69 -4.92 -11.63 -0.46
C CYS A 69 -3.44 -11.26 -0.28
N LEU A 70 -3.15 -10.07 0.25
CA LEU A 70 -1.79 -9.55 0.36
C LEU A 70 -0.94 -10.36 1.33
N GLU A 71 -1.50 -10.84 2.44
CA GLU A 71 -0.80 -11.74 3.37
C GLU A 71 -0.41 -13.07 2.70
N LYS A 72 -1.28 -13.59 1.81
CA LYS A 72 -0.99 -14.82 1.05
C LYS A 72 0.04 -14.59 -0.05
N GLU A 73 -0.04 -13.44 -0.72
CA GLU A 73 0.74 -13.13 -1.92
C GLU A 73 2.11 -12.51 -1.61
N ILE A 74 2.23 -11.80 -0.47
CA ILE A 74 3.42 -11.07 -0.06
C ILE A 74 3.71 -11.37 1.41
N ALA A 75 4.15 -12.60 1.71
CA ALA A 75 4.63 -12.95 3.05
C ALA A 75 6.05 -12.42 3.31
N GLU A 76 6.86 -12.31 2.25
CA GLU A 76 8.24 -11.87 2.30
C GLU A 76 8.60 -11.02 1.06
N TYR A 77 9.46 -10.03 1.24
CA TYR A 77 10.02 -9.25 0.13
C TYR A 77 11.50 -8.98 0.35
N LYS A 78 12.35 -9.45 -0.59
CA LYS A 78 13.81 -9.30 -0.55
C LYS A 78 14.43 -9.73 0.80
N GLY A 79 13.92 -10.83 1.38
CA GLY A 79 14.40 -11.36 2.66
C GLY A 79 13.77 -10.73 3.91
N GLU A 80 12.80 -9.82 3.76
CA GLU A 80 12.10 -9.18 4.88
C GLU A 80 10.68 -9.69 5.02
N LYS A 81 10.27 -10.00 6.27
CA LYS A 81 8.88 -10.31 6.55
C LYS A 81 8.00 -9.11 6.21
N VAL A 82 6.85 -9.40 5.62
CA VAL A 82 5.85 -8.38 5.30
C VAL A 82 4.63 -8.57 6.20
N ARG A 83 4.19 -7.48 6.81
CA ARG A 83 3.00 -7.42 7.67
C ARG A 83 1.94 -6.57 7.00
N VAL A 84 0.70 -7.04 7.02
CA VAL A 84 -0.46 -6.33 6.47
C VAL A 84 -1.45 -6.08 7.60
N GLU A 85 -1.93 -4.85 7.75
CA GLU A 85 -2.92 -4.51 8.79
C GLU A 85 -3.78 -3.31 8.39
N LEU A 86 -4.91 -3.13 9.08
CA LEU A 86 -5.70 -1.90 8.97
C LEU A 86 -4.97 -0.73 9.63
N GLY A 87 -5.08 0.45 9.03
CA GLY A 87 -4.55 1.70 9.56
C GLY A 87 -5.48 2.88 9.31
N GLY A 88 -5.07 4.06 9.77
CA GLY A 88 -5.82 5.31 9.57
C GLY A 88 -7.25 5.24 10.09
N SER A 89 -7.45 4.70 11.29
CA SER A 89 -8.76 4.45 11.88
C SER A 89 -9.69 3.56 11.03
N GLY A 90 -9.10 2.59 10.32
CA GLY A 90 -9.83 1.66 9.45
C GLY A 90 -10.06 2.18 8.03
N ASN A 91 -9.46 3.32 7.66
CA ASN A 91 -9.63 3.91 6.32
C ASN A 91 -8.59 3.45 5.31
N VAL A 92 -7.51 2.79 5.73
CA VAL A 92 -6.48 2.26 4.83
C VAL A 92 -6.05 0.85 5.23
N VAL A 93 -5.53 0.10 4.26
CA VAL A 93 -4.74 -1.12 4.49
C VAL A 93 -3.27 -0.75 4.37
N ASN A 94 -2.50 -0.94 5.43
CA ASN A 94 -1.06 -0.71 5.42
C ASN A 94 -0.31 -2.02 5.18
N VAL A 95 0.74 -1.94 4.37
CA VAL A 95 1.67 -3.04 4.09
C VAL A 95 3.07 -2.59 4.51
N PHE A 96 3.67 -3.31 5.46
CA PHE A 96 4.94 -2.97 6.10
C PHE A 96 5.99 -4.05 5.79
N PRO A 97 7.14 -3.70 5.22
CA PRO A 97 8.30 -4.58 5.26
C PRO A 97 9.01 -4.44 6.62
N GLU A 98 9.75 -5.47 7.04
CA GLU A 98 10.42 -5.51 8.34
C GLU A 98 11.38 -4.34 8.57
N SER A 99 11.96 -3.77 7.51
CA SER A 99 12.89 -2.63 7.61
C SER A 99 12.26 -1.27 7.94
N GLY A 100 10.94 -1.18 8.05
CA GLY A 100 10.19 0.06 8.33
C GLY A 100 9.50 0.61 7.09
N GLY A 101 8.97 1.84 7.16
CA GLY A 101 8.14 2.41 6.07
C GLY A 101 6.83 1.63 5.84
N LYS A 102 5.93 2.18 5.01
CA LYS A 102 4.68 1.49 4.69
C LYS A 102 4.09 1.89 3.35
N VAL A 103 3.33 0.98 2.76
CA VAL A 103 2.44 1.27 1.64
C VAL A 103 1.01 1.23 2.17
N SER A 104 0.35 2.38 2.19
CA SER A 104 -1.05 2.57 2.57
C SER A 104 -1.95 2.51 1.34
N LEU A 105 -2.99 1.68 1.39
CA LEU A 105 -3.96 1.49 0.32
C LEU A 105 -5.34 1.95 0.81
N ALA A 106 -5.94 2.91 0.13
CA ALA A 106 -7.28 3.43 0.43
C ALA A 106 -8.27 2.98 -0.66
N LEU A 107 -9.45 2.50 -0.28
CA LEU A 107 -10.58 2.30 -1.18
C LEU A 107 -11.47 3.55 -1.13
N GLU A 108 -11.14 4.56 -1.92
CA GLU A 108 -12.00 5.70 -2.18
C GLU A 108 -11.77 6.21 -3.62
N PRO A 109 -12.68 7.04 -4.16
CA PRO A 109 -12.46 7.70 -5.43
C PRO A 109 -11.11 8.43 -5.40
N CYS A 110 -10.27 8.16 -6.40
CA CYS A 110 -8.92 8.72 -6.42
C CYS A 110 -8.88 10.25 -6.50
N SER A 111 -9.99 10.89 -6.89
CA SER A 111 -10.16 12.34 -6.88
C SER A 111 -10.15 12.97 -5.49
N LYS A 112 -10.43 12.21 -4.42
CA LYS A 112 -10.48 12.73 -3.04
C LYS A 112 -9.11 12.91 -2.37
N PHE A 113 -8.05 12.34 -2.95
CA PHE A 113 -6.71 12.31 -2.38
C PHE A 113 -5.72 13.24 -3.13
N GLN A 114 -6.23 14.25 -3.84
CA GLN A 114 -5.43 15.26 -4.57
C GLN A 114 -4.79 16.28 -3.62
#